data_AF-A0A380FDW5-F1
#
_entry.id   AF-A0A380FDW5-F1
#
_cell.length_a   1.000
_cell.length_b   1.000
_cell.length_c   1.000
_cell.angle_alpha   90.00
_cell.angle_beta   90.00
_cell.angle_gamma   90.00
#
_symmetry.space_group_name_H-M   'P 1'
#
loop_
_entity.id
_entity.type
_entity.pdbx_description
1 polymer ?
#
loop_
_entity_poly.entity_id
_entity_poly.type
_entity_poly.pdbx_seq_one_letter_code
_entity_poly.pdbx_strand_id
1 'polypeptide(L)'
;MGRFNVSNIMAAIIAVWSKGIAMQDIIEAVENLEPVEGRLEVLDPELPIDLIIDYAHTADGMDKLIDAVKPFAKQRLIFLCGMAGERDMTKTPEMGRVACRADYVIFTPDNPANDDPKKINR
;
A
#
# COMPACT_ATOMS: atom_id res chain seq x y z
N MET A 1 -10.37 -1.47 -3.76
CA MET A 1 -10.40 -1.29 -2.29
C MET A 1 -10.15 -2.63 -1.61
N GLY A 2 -9.02 -2.79 -0.91
CA GLY A 2 -8.55 -4.07 -0.38
C GLY A 2 -9.17 -4.47 0.96
N ARG A 3 -9.15 -5.78 1.28
CA ARG A 3 -9.64 -6.32 2.57
C ARG A 3 -9.00 -5.65 3.80
N PHE A 4 -7.75 -5.21 3.68
CA PHE A 4 -7.06 -4.50 4.75
C PHE A 4 -7.70 -3.13 5.07
N ASN A 5 -8.25 -2.42 4.08
CA ASN A 5 -8.99 -1.18 4.32
C ASN A 5 -10.31 -1.45 5.06
N VAL A 6 -10.96 -2.59 4.78
CA VAL A 6 -12.13 -3.04 5.54
C VAL A 6 -11.76 -3.30 7.00
N SER A 7 -10.64 -3.96 7.27
CA SER A 7 -10.14 -4.14 8.63
C SER A 7 -9.84 -2.82 9.33
N ASN A 8 -9.18 -1.88 8.64
CA ASN A 8 -8.83 -0.57 9.18
C ASN A 8 -10.08 0.25 9.52
N ILE A 9 -11.07 0.30 8.61
CA ILE A 9 -12.27 1.08 8.85
C ILE A 9 -13.13 0.48 9.96
N MET A 10 -13.24 -0.86 10.05
CA MET A 10 -13.93 -1.51 11.16
C MET A 10 -13.26 -1.19 12.50
N ALA A 11 -11.93 -1.21 12.58
CA ALA A 11 -11.22 -0.85 13.79
C ALA A 11 -11.48 0.61 14.19
N ALA A 12 -11.50 1.54 13.23
CA ALA A 12 -11.82 2.95 13.46
C ALA A 12 -13.28 3.14 13.93
N ILE A 13 -14.24 2.48 13.28
CA ILE A 13 -15.66 2.49 13.66
C ILE A 13 -15.83 2.04 15.11
N ILE A 14 -15.23 0.89 15.47
CA ILE A 14 -15.33 0.33 16.84
C ILE A 14 -14.70 1.30 17.85
N ALA A 15 -13.56 1.90 17.53
CA ALA A 15 -12.88 2.84 18.41
C ALA A 15 -13.76 4.08 18.70
N VAL A 16 -14.40 4.67 17.70
CA VAL A 16 -15.28 5.84 17.85
C VAL A 16 -16.58 5.46 18.55
N TRP A 17 -17.19 4.33 18.16
CA TRP A 17 -18.40 3.82 18.80
C TRP A 17 -18.20 3.54 20.30
N SER A 18 -17.03 3.02 20.70
CA SER A 18 -16.68 2.79 22.11
C SER A 18 -16.66 4.06 22.97
N LYS A 19 -16.64 5.24 22.35
CA LYS A 19 -16.71 6.56 23.01
C LYS A 19 -18.13 7.11 23.13
N GLY A 20 -19.14 6.34 22.71
CA GLY A 20 -20.56 6.69 22.87
C GLY A 20 -21.17 7.45 21.69
N ILE A 21 -20.48 7.55 20.55
CA ILE A 21 -21.07 8.11 19.32
C ILE A 21 -22.04 7.09 18.73
N ALA A 22 -23.20 7.56 18.25
CA ALA A 22 -24.20 6.69 17.67
C ALA A 22 -23.67 6.03 16.39
N MET A 23 -23.98 4.74 16.21
CA MET A 23 -23.53 3.97 15.03
C MET A 23 -24.00 4.62 13.72
N GLN A 24 -25.19 5.22 13.72
CA GLN A 24 -25.75 5.86 12.52
C GLN A 24 -24.93 7.06 12.08
N ASP A 25 -24.56 7.95 13.01
CA ASP A 25 -23.68 9.10 12.75
C ASP A 25 -22.31 8.64 12.21
N ILE A 26 -21.77 7.53 12.74
CA ILE A 26 -20.49 6.97 12.27
C ILE A 26 -20.62 6.48 10.83
N ILE A 27 -21.69 5.75 10.49
CA ILE A 27 -21.89 5.23 9.12
C ILE A 27 -21.99 6.39 8.12
N GLU A 28 -22.78 7.41 8.43
CA GLU A 28 -22.93 8.61 7.57
C GLU A 28 -21.60 9.34 7.37
N ALA A 29 -20.77 9.43 8.41
CA ALA A 29 -19.42 10.00 8.30
C ALA A 29 -18.49 9.13 7.44
N VAL A 30 -18.58 7.80 7.55
CA VAL A 30 -17.74 6.85 6.81
C VAL A 30 -18.01 6.90 5.31
N GLU A 31 -19.26 7.12 4.89
CA GLU A 31 -19.60 7.28 3.46
C GLU A 31 -18.89 8.44 2.79
N ASN A 32 -18.56 9.49 3.56
CA ASN A 32 -17.93 10.71 3.08
C ASN A 32 -16.44 10.79 3.43
N LEU A 33 -15.82 9.69 3.88
CA LEU A 33 -14.41 9.68 4.22
C LEU A 33 -13.55 9.88 2.98
N GLU A 34 -12.66 10.87 3.07
CA GLU A 34 -11.62 11.07 2.09
C GLU A 34 -10.59 9.92 2.17
N PRO A 35 -9.99 9.52 1.03
CA PRO A 35 -8.87 8.61 1.03
C PRO A 35 -7.73 9.14 1.91
N VAL A 36 -7.05 8.22 2.61
CA VAL A 36 -5.85 8.58 3.36
C VAL A 36 -4.71 8.78 2.35
N GLU A 37 -4.08 9.96 2.37
CA GLU A 37 -2.94 10.32 1.52
C GLU A 37 -1.88 9.20 1.51
N GLY A 38 -1.52 8.73 0.32
CA GLY A 38 -0.51 7.69 0.13
C GLY A 38 -0.93 6.28 0.57
N ARG A 39 -2.21 5.98 0.76
CA ARG A 39 -2.72 4.64 1.13
C ARG A 39 -3.70 4.10 0.09
N LEU A 40 -3.20 3.26 -0.83
CA LEU A 40 -3.91 2.74 -2.00
C LEU A 40 -4.70 3.88 -2.69
N GLU A 41 -3.99 4.96 -2.95
CA GLU A 41 -4.54 6.16 -3.57
C GLU A 41 -4.46 6.00 -5.08
N VAL A 42 -5.64 5.98 -5.72
CA VAL A 42 -5.75 5.95 -7.18
C VAL A 42 -5.64 7.38 -7.68
N LEU A 43 -4.59 7.65 -8.45
CA LEU A 43 -4.35 8.95 -9.07
C LEU A 43 -5.19 9.09 -10.35
N ASP A 44 -5.12 10.29 -10.95
CA ASP A 44 -5.82 10.72 -12.16
C ASP A 44 -6.49 9.60 -12.99
N PRO A 45 -7.81 9.37 -12.77
CA PRO A 45 -8.58 8.33 -13.45
C PRO A 45 -8.78 8.57 -14.96
N GLU A 46 -8.43 9.76 -15.47
CA GLU A 46 -8.50 10.06 -16.90
C GLU A 46 -7.29 9.52 -17.67
N LEU A 47 -6.23 9.10 -16.97
CA LEU A 47 -5.07 8.46 -17.58
C LEU A 47 -5.47 7.14 -18.28
N PRO A 48 -4.79 6.79 -19.39
CA PRO A 48 -5.03 5.51 -20.06
C PRO A 48 -4.45 4.30 -19.28
N ILE A 49 -4.01 4.50 -18.05
CA ILE A 49 -3.44 3.50 -17.15
C ILE A 49 -3.96 3.72 -15.72
N ASP A 50 -4.05 2.63 -14.95
CA ASP A 50 -4.29 2.72 -13.52
C ASP A 50 -2.98 3.12 -12.81
N LEU A 51 -2.93 4.32 -12.24
CA LEU A 51 -1.79 4.83 -11.48
C LEU A 51 -2.14 4.85 -9.99
N ILE A 52 -1.39 4.09 -9.18
CA ILE A 52 -1.69 3.91 -7.75
C ILE A 52 -0.43 4.20 -6.95
N ILE A 53 -0.56 5.00 -5.88
CA ILE A 53 0.49 5.18 -4.88
C ILE A 53 0.08 4.55 -3.55
N ASP A 54 1.04 3.90 -2.89
CA ASP A 54 0.85 3.28 -1.58
C ASP A 54 2.15 3.27 -0.78
N TYR A 55 2.03 3.35 0.54
CA TYR A 55 3.14 3.43 1.49
C TYR A 55 3.61 2.05 2.02
N ALA A 56 3.22 0.94 1.40
CA ALA A 56 3.70 -0.39 1.75
C ALA A 56 5.24 -0.50 1.63
N HIS A 57 5.91 -0.63 2.78
CA HIS A 57 7.37 -0.75 2.90
C HIS A 57 7.78 -2.01 3.69
N THR A 58 6.89 -2.99 3.79
CA THR A 58 7.14 -4.30 4.41
C THR A 58 6.57 -5.40 3.51
N ALA A 59 7.09 -6.63 3.63
CA ALA A 59 6.62 -7.75 2.80
C ALA A 59 5.11 -8.00 2.95
N ASP A 60 4.58 -8.01 4.18
CA ASP A 60 3.15 -8.17 4.46
C ASP A 60 2.31 -7.01 3.90
N GLY A 61 2.80 -5.77 4.01
CA GLY A 61 2.12 -4.60 3.43
C GLY A 61 2.04 -4.68 1.91
N MET A 62 3.16 -5.06 1.27
CA MET A 62 3.23 -5.23 -0.19
C MET A 62 2.33 -6.37 -0.66
N ASP A 63 2.26 -7.47 0.09
CA ASP A 63 1.44 -8.62 -0.24
C ASP A 63 -0.05 -8.26 -0.25
N LYS A 64 -0.50 -7.53 0.78
CA LYS A 64 -1.86 -6.99 0.89
C LYS A 64 -2.19 -5.97 -0.19
N LEU A 65 -1.23 -5.13 -0.55
CA LEU A 65 -1.38 -4.16 -1.65
C LEU A 65 -1.57 -4.88 -2.97
N ILE A 66 -0.69 -5.83 -3.30
CA ILE A 66 -0.77 -6.62 -4.54
C ILE A 66 -2.09 -7.40 -4.59
N ASP A 67 -2.52 -8.02 -3.48
CA ASP A 67 -3.82 -8.68 -3.38
C ASP A 67 -5.01 -7.75 -3.67
N ALA A 68 -4.89 -6.49 -3.26
CA ALA A 68 -5.93 -5.50 -3.43
C ALA A 68 -6.00 -4.93 -4.85
N VAL A 69 -4.89 -4.89 -5.59
CA VAL A 69 -4.85 -4.27 -6.94
C VAL A 69 -4.87 -5.29 -8.07
N LYS A 70 -4.26 -6.46 -7.90
CA LYS A 70 -4.09 -7.47 -8.95
C LYS A 70 -5.42 -7.95 -9.57
N PRO A 71 -6.52 -8.15 -8.82
CA PRO A 71 -7.81 -8.52 -9.41
C PRO A 71 -8.41 -7.47 -10.36
N PHE A 72 -7.96 -6.23 -10.28
CA PHE A 72 -8.45 -5.11 -11.10
C PHE A 72 -7.54 -4.80 -12.29
N ALA A 73 -6.31 -5.34 -12.30
CA ALA A 73 -5.37 -5.14 -13.40
C ALA A 73 -5.89 -5.82 -14.69
N LYS A 74 -6.19 -5.02 -15.72
CA LYS A 74 -6.71 -5.52 -17.00
C LYS A 74 -5.63 -6.13 -17.91
N GLN A 75 -4.37 -5.72 -17.72
CA GLN A 75 -3.24 -6.17 -18.53
C GLN A 75 -2.08 -6.59 -17.63
N ARG A 76 -1.05 -5.76 -17.52
CA ARG A 76 0.14 -6.02 -16.71
C ARG A 76 0.12 -5.15 -15.46
N LEU A 77 0.53 -5.72 -14.34
CA LEU A 77 0.88 -5.01 -13.12
C LEU A 77 2.38 -4.65 -13.18
N ILE A 78 2.67 -3.35 -13.28
CA ILE A 78 4.03 -2.81 -13.12
C ILE A 78 4.15 -2.34 -11.68
N PHE A 79 5.13 -2.86 -10.95
CA PHE A 79 5.29 -2.59 -9.53
C PHE A 79 6.67 -1.98 -9.24
N LEU A 80 6.68 -0.73 -8.79
CA LEU A 80 7.88 -0.05 -8.35
C LEU A 80 7.90 -0.05 -6.82
N CYS A 81 9.00 -0.52 -6.23
CA CYS A 81 9.20 -0.44 -4.79
C CYS A 81 10.66 -0.16 -4.46
N GLY A 82 10.86 0.47 -3.30
CA GLY A 82 12.19 0.68 -2.77
C GLY A 82 12.42 0.11 -1.40
N MET A 83 13.70 0.03 -1.07
CA MET A 83 14.18 -0.41 0.24
C MET A 83 14.86 0.76 0.92
N ALA A 84 14.53 0.96 2.19
CA ALA A 84 15.12 1.98 3.05
C ALA A 84 16.57 1.64 3.41
N GLY A 85 17.48 2.62 3.28
CA GLY A 85 18.87 2.49 3.74
C GLY A 85 18.96 2.50 5.27
N GLU A 86 20.07 1.96 5.81
CA GLU A 86 20.35 1.86 7.25
C GLU A 86 19.24 1.14 8.06
N ARG A 87 18.49 0.25 7.40
CA ARG A 87 17.43 -0.57 8.01
C ARG A 87 17.78 -2.05 8.02
N ASP A 88 16.91 -2.82 8.66
CA ASP A 88 16.99 -4.27 8.72
C ASP A 88 16.81 -4.90 7.32
N MET A 89 17.93 -5.26 6.69
CA MET A 89 17.97 -5.86 5.36
C MET A 89 17.53 -7.34 5.33
N THR A 90 17.27 -7.97 6.48
CA THR A 90 16.85 -9.39 6.51
C THR A 90 15.48 -9.60 5.85
N LYS A 91 14.67 -8.54 5.74
CA LYS A 91 13.34 -8.55 5.13
C LYS A 91 13.36 -8.27 3.63
N THR A 92 14.47 -7.73 3.11
CA THR A 92 14.61 -7.31 1.71
C THR A 92 14.39 -8.45 0.71
N PRO A 93 14.95 -9.66 0.90
CA PRO A 93 14.71 -10.78 -0.03
C PRO A 93 13.23 -11.18 -0.09
N GLU A 94 12.54 -11.15 1.04
CA GLU A 94 11.12 -11.51 1.11
C GLU A 94 10.24 -10.44 0.46
N MET A 95 10.58 -9.15 0.63
CA MET A 95 9.91 -8.07 -0.10
C MET A 95 10.11 -8.21 -1.61
N GLY A 96 11.32 -8.56 -2.07
CA GLY A 96 11.60 -8.86 -3.48
C GLY A 96 10.75 -10.03 -4.01
N ARG A 97 10.63 -11.12 -3.21
CA ARG A 97 9.78 -12.26 -3.55
C ARG A 97 8.31 -11.87 -3.71
N VAL A 98 7.79 -11.03 -2.81
CA VAL A 98 6.42 -10.51 -2.88
C VAL A 98 6.24 -9.59 -4.09
N ALA A 99 7.20 -8.70 -4.37
CA ALA A 99 7.15 -7.80 -5.53
C ALA A 99 7.06 -8.57 -6.85
N CYS A 100 7.78 -9.70 -6.98
CA CYS A 100 7.75 -10.58 -8.14
C CYS A 100 6.40 -11.27 -8.39
N ARG A 101 5.37 -11.02 -7.58
CA ARG A 101 3.98 -11.37 -7.90
C ARG A 101 3.39 -10.45 -8.99
N ALA A 102 4.00 -9.30 -9.25
CA ALA A 102 3.71 -8.41 -10.37
C ALA A 102 4.33 -8.94 -11.68
N ASP A 103 3.87 -8.43 -12.82
CA ASP A 103 4.36 -8.86 -14.14
C ASP A 103 5.71 -8.22 -14.49
N TYR A 104 5.97 -7.03 -13.96
CA TYR A 104 7.24 -6.31 -14.10
C TYR A 104 7.56 -5.55 -12.83
N VAL A 105 8.79 -5.72 -12.32
CA VAL A 105 9.22 -5.13 -11.05
C VAL A 105 10.36 -4.14 -11.29
N ILE A 106 10.27 -2.99 -10.63
CA ILE A 106 11.31 -1.95 -10.64
C ILE A 106 11.77 -1.74 -9.21
N PHE A 107 13.03 -2.05 -8.92
CA PHE A 107 13.63 -1.76 -7.62
C PHE A 107 14.36 -0.43 -7.65
N THR A 108 14.06 0.43 -6.68
CA THR A 108 14.68 1.76 -6.54
C THR A 108 15.12 1.99 -5.10
N PRO A 109 16.13 2.81 -4.81
CA PRO A 109 16.40 3.20 -3.43
C PRO A 109 15.22 4.01 -2.90
N ASP A 110 14.76 3.71 -1.69
CA ASP A 110 13.88 4.58 -0.91
C ASP A 110 14.73 5.13 0.24
N ASN A 111 14.84 6.44 0.42
CA ASN A 111 15.60 7.05 1.53
C ASN A 111 16.94 6.33 1.86
N PRO A 112 17.94 6.34 0.95
CA PRO A 112 19.14 5.51 1.09
C PRO A 112 20.07 5.91 2.25
N ALA A 113 19.83 7.07 2.89
CA ALA A 113 20.71 7.62 3.93
C ALA A 113 22.18 7.61 3.48
N ASN A 114 23.09 6.95 4.21
CA ASN A 114 24.50 6.82 3.81
C ASN A 114 24.82 5.50 3.10
N ASP A 115 23.84 4.60 2.92
CA ASP A 115 24.06 3.36 2.19
C ASP A 115 24.24 3.63 0.69
N ASP A 116 25.09 2.82 0.05
CA ASP A 116 25.27 2.85 -1.40
C ASP A 116 23.95 2.41 -2.08
N PRO A 117 23.28 3.28 -2.86
CA PRO A 117 22.00 2.94 -3.50
C PRO A 117 22.06 1.70 -4.40
N LYS A 118 23.25 1.36 -4.92
CA LYS A 118 23.46 0.16 -5.74
C LYS A 118 23.54 -1.14 -4.93
N LYS A 119 23.77 -1.05 -3.62
CA LYS A 119 23.81 -2.22 -2.71
C LYS A 119 22.44 -2.53 -2.11
N ILE A 120 21.59 -1.53 -1.97
CA ILE A 120 20.27 -1.63 -1.33
C ILE A 120 19.26 -2.41 -2.19
N ASN A 121 19.37 -2.32 -3.52
CA ASN A 121 18.40 -2.87 -4.48
C ASN A 121 18.85 -4.17 -5.17
N ARG A 122 19.63 -5.01 -4.48
CA ARG A 122 20.09 -6.32 -4.99
C ARG A 122 19.25 -7.47 -4.49
#